data_AF-A0A1G2ZR91-F1
#
_entry.id   AF-A0A1G2ZR91-F1
#
_cell.length_a   1.000
_cell.length_b   1.000
_cell.length_c   1.000
_cell.angle_alpha   90.00
_cell.angle_beta   90.00
_cell.angle_gamma   90.00
#
_symmetry.space_group_name_H-M   'P 1'
#
loop_
_entity.id
_entity.type
_entity.pdbx_description
1 polymer ?
#
loop_
_entity_poly.entity_id
_entity_poly.type
_entity_poly.pdbx_seq_one_letter_code
_entity_poly.pdbx_strand_id
1 'polypeptide(L)'
;MNYKLRTNTGFTLIELLVAVGILAVVISFAGVIFNVSMGAHRTAMANAEIMQKLRAITNQLNADFRSLSKESEIFVVWVARPLPANTGYRDNDLDGYERFDRIMFFTNGDFQSYGVNPFVRGNVARICYMIARRNNARPENQGRTERVLARTQHILTSDPTLTNFLDPNNFTDLQWVEWNNRYEYDKVSPETWKRIPWQNKQDMLSVITDTTVGTSTVNEQVRGAMVDPADANSIHNLLCEGVGEFKIQGWYDAQRRWVPEVDPDGNGDLTDTHFYDPTDPNVPGVLYPFPPYGGVKINHIGYPRDEIDAEHFGSIPGLGRALKFTFTLFDSRGLIKDGRTFTHIVYLD
;
A
#
# COMPACT_ATOMS: atom_id res chain seq x y z
N MET A 1 -56.60 -21.69 -71.78
CA MET A 1 -55.65 -20.79 -71.08
C MET A 1 -56.20 -20.52 -69.69
N ASN A 2 -55.64 -21.16 -68.65
CA ASN A 2 -56.09 -21.03 -67.26
C ASN A 2 -55.39 -19.84 -66.61
N TYR A 3 -56.07 -18.71 -66.50
CA TYR A 3 -55.61 -17.59 -65.67
C TYR A 3 -55.92 -17.91 -64.20
N LYS A 4 -54.95 -18.49 -63.49
CA LYS A 4 -54.96 -18.52 -62.02
C LYS A 4 -54.84 -17.06 -61.55
N LEU A 5 -55.95 -16.48 -61.10
CA LEU A 5 -55.96 -15.24 -60.33
C LEU A 5 -55.12 -15.47 -59.08
N ARG A 6 -53.93 -14.86 -59.05
CA ARG A 6 -53.08 -14.77 -57.85
C ARG A 6 -53.83 -13.90 -56.85
N THR A 7 -54.50 -14.52 -55.88
CA THR A 7 -55.02 -13.81 -54.71
C THR A 7 -53.82 -13.36 -53.89
N ASN A 8 -53.37 -12.12 -54.12
CA ASN A 8 -52.43 -11.47 -53.22
C ASN A 8 -53.17 -11.27 -51.89
N THR A 9 -52.95 -12.18 -50.94
CA THR A 9 -53.42 -12.07 -49.57
C THR A 9 -52.70 -10.89 -48.92
N GLY A 10 -53.31 -9.72 -48.94
CA GLY A 10 -52.84 -8.55 -48.21
C GLY A 10 -53.03 -8.76 -46.71
N PHE A 11 -52.05 -8.33 -45.92
CA PHE A 11 -52.14 -8.30 -44.46
C PHE A 11 -53.31 -7.41 -44.03
N THR A 12 -54.09 -7.87 -43.06
CA THR A 12 -55.13 -7.08 -42.43
C THR A 12 -54.51 -6.03 -41.49
N LEU A 13 -55.20 -4.89 -41.30
CA LEU A 13 -54.77 -3.84 -40.35
C LEU A 13 -54.54 -4.38 -38.93
N ILE A 14 -55.32 -5.39 -38.52
CA ILE A 14 -55.20 -6.04 -37.20
C ILE A 14 -53.88 -6.82 -37.10
N GLU A 15 -53.52 -7.59 -38.11
CA GLU A 15 -52.26 -8.35 -38.13
C GLU A 15 -51.03 -7.44 -38.12
N LEU A 16 -51.08 -6.29 -38.81
CA LEU A 16 -50.03 -5.28 -38.75
C LEU A 16 -49.87 -4.73 -37.33
N LEU A 17 -50.98 -4.40 -36.65
CA LEU A 17 -50.96 -3.84 -35.30
C LEU A 17 -50.41 -4.88 -34.30
N VAL A 18 -50.80 -6.15 -34.44
CA VAL A 18 -50.25 -7.26 -33.64
C VAL A 18 -48.75 -7.42 -33.89
N ALA A 19 -48.30 -7.38 -35.15
CA ALA A 19 -46.88 -7.50 -35.48
C ALA A 19 -46.04 -6.36 -34.88
N VAL A 20 -46.52 -5.12 -34.95
CA VAL A 20 -45.87 -3.96 -34.32
C VAL A 20 -45.87 -4.09 -32.79
N GLY A 21 -46.95 -4.58 -32.19
CA GLY A 21 -47.03 -4.86 -30.76
C GLY A 21 -46.01 -5.90 -30.30
N ILE A 22 -45.90 -7.01 -31.03
CA ILE A 22 -44.89 -8.06 -30.75
C ILE A 22 -43.48 -7.49 -30.92
N LEU A 23 -43.22 -6.74 -31.99
CA LEU A 23 -41.92 -6.11 -32.23
C LEU A 23 -41.53 -5.18 -31.08
N ALA A 24 -42.45 -4.33 -30.60
CA ALA A 24 -42.21 -3.42 -29.48
C ALA A 24 -41.86 -4.19 -28.20
N VAL A 25 -42.55 -5.29 -27.92
CA VAL A 25 -42.26 -6.17 -26.78
C VAL A 25 -40.88 -6.80 -26.89
N VAL A 26 -40.53 -7.35 -28.07
CA VAL A 26 -39.21 -7.97 -28.31
C VAL A 26 -38.08 -6.94 -28.17
N ILE A 27 -38.23 -5.75 -28.74
CA ILE A 27 -37.23 -4.67 -28.62
C ILE A 27 -37.07 -4.26 -27.15
N SER A 28 -38.16 -4.19 -26.39
CA SER A 28 -38.11 -3.87 -24.96
C SER A 28 -37.34 -4.92 -24.16
N PHE A 29 -37.59 -6.21 -24.40
CA PHE A 29 -36.84 -7.29 -23.77
C PHE A 29 -35.37 -7.30 -24.18
N ALA A 30 -35.07 -7.09 -25.47
CA ALA A 30 -33.70 -7.01 -25.96
C ALA A 30 -32.93 -5.85 -25.32
N GLY A 31 -33.59 -4.69 -25.10
CA GLY A 31 -33.01 -3.54 -24.41
C GLY A 31 -32.62 -3.86 -22.96
N VAL A 32 -33.48 -4.58 -22.22
CA VAL A 32 -33.18 -5.02 -20.86
C VAL A 32 -31.99 -5.98 -20.83
N ILE A 33 -31.98 -7.00 -21.70
CA ILE A 33 -30.89 -7.98 -21.79
C ILE A 33 -29.57 -7.29 -22.14
N PHE A 34 -29.59 -6.36 -23.09
CA PHE A 34 -28.42 -5.61 -23.49
C PHE A 34 -27.87 -4.75 -22.33
N ASN A 35 -28.74 -4.06 -21.59
CA ASN A 35 -28.32 -3.25 -20.45
C ASN A 35 -27.66 -4.10 -19.35
N VAL A 36 -28.28 -5.25 -19.00
CA VAL A 36 -27.70 -6.20 -18.04
C VAL A 36 -26.36 -6.74 -18.54
N SER A 37 -26.26 -7.10 -19.82
CA SER A 37 -25.02 -7.62 -20.42
C SER A 37 -23.90 -6.59 -20.41
N MET A 38 -24.21 -5.32 -20.72
CA MET A 38 -23.25 -4.22 -20.66
C MET A 38 -22.81 -3.92 -19.25
N GLY A 39 -23.72 -3.96 -18.27
CA GLY A 39 -23.40 -3.84 -16.85
C GLY A 39 -22.44 -4.95 -16.40
N ALA A 40 -22.76 -6.21 -16.71
CA ALA A 40 -21.92 -7.36 -16.39
C ALA A 40 -20.53 -7.25 -17.03
N HIS A 41 -20.46 -6.86 -18.31
CA HIS A 41 -19.19 -6.66 -19.02
C HIS A 41 -18.34 -5.56 -18.36
N ARG A 42 -18.94 -4.42 -18.01
CA ARG A 42 -18.23 -3.32 -17.32
C ARG A 42 -17.70 -3.75 -15.95
N THR A 43 -18.50 -4.46 -15.16
CA THR A 43 -18.07 -5.01 -13.86
C THR A 43 -16.96 -6.05 -14.03
N ALA A 44 -17.03 -6.89 -15.06
CA ALA A 44 -15.97 -7.86 -15.37
C ALA A 44 -14.65 -7.18 -15.73
N MET A 45 -14.69 -6.11 -16.53
CA MET A 45 -13.50 -5.30 -16.82
C MET A 45 -12.90 -4.65 -15.56
N ALA A 46 -13.74 -4.09 -14.69
CA ALA A 46 -13.29 -3.49 -13.42
C ALA A 46 -12.62 -4.54 -12.51
N ASN A 47 -13.21 -5.73 -12.41
CA ASN A 47 -12.61 -6.85 -11.68
C ASN A 47 -11.26 -7.27 -12.28
N ALA A 48 -11.16 -7.33 -13.62
CA ALA A 48 -9.90 -7.68 -14.28
C ALA A 48 -8.80 -6.66 -13.99
N GLU A 49 -9.11 -5.36 -14.00
CA GLU A 49 -8.17 -4.29 -13.62
C GLU A 49 -7.68 -4.47 -12.17
N ILE A 50 -8.59 -4.66 -11.22
CA ILE A 50 -8.25 -4.88 -9.80
C ILE A 50 -7.36 -6.12 -9.65
N MET A 51 -7.67 -7.23 -10.32
CA MET A 51 -6.84 -8.44 -10.25
C MET A 51 -5.46 -8.25 -10.86
N GLN A 52 -5.33 -7.41 -11.89
CA GLN A 52 -4.02 -7.06 -12.47
C GLN A 52 -3.19 -6.22 -11.49
N LYS A 53 -3.80 -5.23 -10.83
CA LYS A 53 -3.18 -4.45 -9.75
C LYS A 53 -2.71 -5.34 -8.61
N LEU A 54 -3.57 -6.24 -8.14
CA LEU A 54 -3.23 -7.20 -7.09
C LEU A 54 -2.00 -8.03 -7.46
N ARG A 55 -1.96 -8.60 -8.67
CA ARG A 55 -0.81 -9.38 -9.13
C ARG A 55 0.48 -8.56 -9.18
N ALA A 56 0.42 -7.31 -9.63
CA ALA A 56 1.59 -6.45 -9.66
C ALA A 56 2.14 -6.21 -8.24
N ILE A 57 1.26 -5.88 -7.29
CA ILE A 57 1.62 -5.67 -5.88
C ILE A 57 2.20 -6.95 -5.27
N THR A 58 1.51 -8.09 -5.39
CA THR A 58 1.96 -9.34 -4.75
C THR A 58 3.22 -9.91 -5.38
N ASN A 59 3.40 -9.80 -6.69
CA ASN A 59 4.66 -10.19 -7.34
C ASN A 59 5.81 -9.32 -6.86
N GLN A 60 5.62 -8.01 -6.73
CA GLN A 60 6.67 -7.10 -6.27
C GLN A 60 7.02 -7.35 -4.79
N LEU A 61 6.02 -7.54 -3.92
CA LEU A 61 6.24 -7.92 -2.53
C LEU A 61 6.99 -9.24 -2.42
N ASN A 62 6.57 -10.28 -3.15
CA ASN A 62 7.25 -11.56 -3.15
C ASN A 62 8.70 -11.43 -3.63
N ALA A 63 8.96 -10.62 -4.66
CA ALA A 63 10.31 -10.39 -5.16
C ALA A 63 11.20 -9.72 -4.12
N ASP A 64 10.72 -8.66 -3.46
CA ASP A 64 11.51 -7.92 -2.49
C ASP A 64 11.75 -8.70 -1.19
N PHE A 65 10.74 -9.41 -0.69
CA PHE A 65 10.86 -10.16 0.57
C PHE A 65 11.57 -11.50 0.40
N ARG A 66 11.60 -12.09 -0.80
CA ARG A 66 12.35 -13.34 -1.06
C ARG A 66 13.83 -13.21 -0.73
N SER A 67 14.39 -12.01 -0.86
CA SER A 67 15.79 -11.73 -0.61
C SER A 67 15.99 -10.74 0.54
N LEU A 68 15.02 -10.68 1.46
CA LEU A 68 15.09 -9.90 2.69
C LEU A 68 16.40 -10.18 3.44
N SER A 69 17.11 -9.11 3.79
CA SER A 69 18.37 -9.21 4.54
C SER A 69 18.08 -9.23 6.05
N LYS A 70 18.06 -10.44 6.66
CA LYS A 70 17.86 -10.63 8.11
C LYS A 70 18.97 -10.01 8.98
N GLU A 71 20.10 -9.65 8.38
CA GLU A 71 21.24 -8.99 9.07
C GLU A 71 21.16 -7.46 9.06
N SER A 72 20.17 -6.93 8.34
CA SER A 72 19.93 -5.50 8.15
C SER A 72 18.66 -5.06 8.85
N GLU A 73 18.41 -3.76 8.86
CA GLU A 73 17.27 -3.24 9.62
C GLU A 73 15.93 -3.53 8.94
N ILE A 74 14.92 -3.76 9.76
CA ILE A 74 13.53 -3.76 9.36
C ILE A 74 12.81 -2.80 10.28
N PHE A 75 12.06 -1.88 9.70
CA PHE A 75 11.26 -0.92 10.43
C PHE A 75 9.83 -0.97 9.96
N VAL A 76 8.93 -1.38 10.85
CA VAL A 76 7.49 -1.39 10.60
C VAL A 76 6.86 -0.32 11.47
N VAL A 77 5.97 0.47 10.87
CA VAL A 77 5.15 1.45 11.58
C VAL A 77 3.70 1.18 11.23
N TRP A 78 2.86 1.19 12.26
CA TRP A 78 1.43 1.06 12.06
C TRP A 78 0.71 2.36 12.37
N VAL A 79 -0.23 2.74 11.51
CA VAL A 79 -1.00 3.96 11.68
C VAL A 79 -2.46 3.64 11.47
N ALA A 80 -3.22 3.63 12.55
CA ALA A 80 -4.68 3.52 12.52
C ALA A 80 -5.30 4.89 12.74
N ARG A 81 -6.26 5.28 11.90
CA ARG A 81 -7.00 6.54 12.04
C ARG A 81 -8.49 6.23 12.11
N PRO A 82 -9.23 6.76 13.11
CA PRO A 82 -10.65 6.49 13.21
C PRO A 82 -11.39 7.03 11.98
N LEU A 83 -12.32 6.25 11.47
CA LEU A 83 -13.22 6.67 10.40
C LEU A 83 -14.12 7.79 10.91
N PRO A 84 -14.32 8.88 10.15
CA PRO A 84 -15.26 9.91 10.54
C PRO A 84 -16.68 9.32 10.57
N ALA A 85 -17.38 9.53 11.69
CA ALA A 85 -18.70 8.94 11.97
C ALA A 85 -19.79 9.17 10.90
N ASN A 86 -19.59 10.14 10.00
CA ASN A 86 -20.56 10.58 9.00
C ASN A 86 -20.21 10.16 7.55
N THR A 87 -19.19 9.33 7.34
CA THR A 87 -18.77 8.98 5.96
C THR A 87 -19.71 7.98 5.27
N GLY A 88 -20.61 7.33 6.00
CA GLY A 88 -21.46 6.25 5.48
C GLY A 88 -20.69 5.01 5.04
N TYR A 89 -19.36 5.06 5.11
CA TYR A 89 -18.45 3.96 4.86
C TYR A 89 -18.36 3.09 6.11
N ARG A 90 -18.49 1.79 5.91
CA ARG A 90 -18.11 0.78 6.90
C ARG A 90 -16.93 0.04 6.32
N ASP A 91 -15.81 0.02 7.03
CA ASP A 91 -14.73 -0.86 6.61
C ASP A 91 -15.19 -2.32 6.66
N ASN A 92 -14.63 -3.14 5.79
CA ASN A 92 -15.02 -4.54 5.64
C ASN A 92 -14.73 -5.37 6.89
N ASP A 93 -13.84 -4.90 7.77
CA ASP A 93 -13.53 -5.48 9.08
C ASP A 93 -14.29 -4.85 10.25
N LEU A 94 -15.16 -3.85 9.99
CA LEU A 94 -16.04 -3.20 10.97
C LEU A 94 -15.31 -2.58 12.18
N ASP A 95 -13.99 -2.42 12.10
CA ASP A 95 -13.17 -1.97 13.22
C ASP A 95 -13.29 -0.45 13.46
N GLY A 96 -13.79 0.29 12.47
CA GLY A 96 -14.00 1.72 12.55
C GLY A 96 -12.73 2.54 12.30
N TYR A 97 -11.67 1.97 11.74
CA TYR A 97 -10.41 2.65 11.44
C TYR A 97 -10.01 2.47 9.97
N GLU A 98 -9.22 3.42 9.46
CA GLU A 98 -8.41 3.22 8.25
C GLU A 98 -6.95 3.05 8.62
N ARG A 99 -6.27 2.16 7.90
CA ARG A 99 -4.88 1.79 8.15
C ARG A 99 -3.94 2.30 7.06
N PHE A 100 -2.88 2.96 7.52
CA PHE A 100 -1.84 3.58 6.70
C PHE A 100 -0.47 3.06 7.12
N ASP A 101 -0.32 1.75 7.15
CA ASP A 101 0.90 1.14 7.65
C ASP A 101 2.08 1.39 6.70
N ARG A 102 3.29 1.20 7.21
CA ARG A 102 4.54 1.48 6.54
C ARG A 102 5.53 0.37 6.88
N ILE A 103 6.31 -0.06 5.91
CA ILE A 103 7.43 -0.96 6.18
C ILE A 103 8.64 -0.51 5.37
N MET A 104 9.77 -0.39 6.05
CA MET A 104 11.08 -0.21 5.46
C MET A 104 11.94 -1.42 5.79
N PHE A 105 12.68 -1.92 4.82
CA PHE A 105 13.60 -3.03 5.02
C PHE A 105 14.72 -2.99 3.98
N PHE A 106 15.77 -3.76 4.21
CA PHE A 106 16.82 -3.99 3.24
C PHE A 106 16.67 -5.35 2.58
N THR A 107 16.88 -5.39 1.28
CA THR A 107 16.83 -6.63 0.49
C THR A 107 18.01 -6.71 -0.44
N ASN A 108 18.45 -7.93 -0.70
CA ASN A 108 19.53 -8.25 -1.62
C ASN A 108 18.94 -8.54 -3.01
N GLY A 109 19.63 -8.17 -4.08
CA GLY A 109 19.15 -8.39 -5.44
C GLY A 109 19.87 -7.50 -6.43
N ASP A 110 19.59 -7.67 -7.72
CA ASP A 110 20.22 -6.87 -8.77
C ASP A 110 19.42 -5.58 -9.00
N PHE A 111 19.77 -4.52 -8.26
CA PHE A 111 19.11 -3.23 -8.37
C PHE A 111 19.82 -2.30 -9.34
N GLN A 112 19.05 -1.53 -10.09
CA GLN A 112 19.52 -0.46 -10.97
C GLN A 112 18.65 0.78 -10.80
N SER A 113 19.27 1.96 -10.81
CA SER A 113 18.55 3.24 -10.82
C SER A 113 17.91 3.53 -12.18
N TYR A 114 16.87 4.35 -12.18
CA TYR A 114 16.08 4.75 -13.34
C TYR A 114 16.54 6.09 -13.92
N GLY A 115 16.75 7.10 -13.08
CA GLY A 115 16.99 8.49 -13.49
C GLY A 115 18.45 8.96 -13.36
N VAL A 116 19.31 8.19 -12.68
CA VAL A 116 20.71 8.58 -12.46
C VAL A 116 21.59 8.20 -13.65
N ASN A 117 22.46 9.11 -14.09
CA ASN A 117 23.43 8.90 -15.17
C ASN A 117 24.87 9.19 -14.67
N PRO A 118 25.80 8.21 -14.69
CA PRO A 118 25.59 6.82 -15.11
C PRO A 118 24.63 6.07 -14.18
N PHE A 119 24.01 5.01 -14.70
CA PHE A 119 23.13 4.16 -13.89
C PHE A 119 23.89 3.60 -12.69
N VAL A 120 23.32 3.82 -11.51
CA VAL A 120 23.82 3.24 -10.26
C VAL A 120 23.30 1.80 -10.20
N ARG A 121 24.21 0.88 -9.93
CA ARG A 121 23.90 -0.54 -9.71
C ARG A 121 24.39 -0.96 -8.34
N GLY A 122 23.64 -1.81 -7.68
CA GLY A 122 24.01 -2.34 -6.38
C GLY A 122 23.28 -3.64 -6.09
N ASN A 123 23.86 -4.43 -5.20
CA ASN A 123 23.34 -5.72 -4.80
C ASN A 123 22.42 -5.65 -3.56
N VAL A 124 22.28 -4.47 -2.96
CA VAL A 124 21.47 -4.22 -1.77
C VAL A 124 20.69 -2.93 -1.97
N ALA A 125 19.42 -2.94 -1.61
CA ALA A 125 18.59 -1.74 -1.60
C ALA A 125 17.75 -1.65 -0.33
N ARG A 126 17.53 -0.41 0.13
CA ARG A 126 16.50 -0.06 1.10
C ARG A 126 15.19 0.13 0.34
N ILE A 127 14.19 -0.66 0.69
CA ILE A 127 12.85 -0.59 0.12
C ILE A 127 11.89 -0.07 1.18
N CYS A 128 10.98 0.83 0.80
CA CYS A 128 9.87 1.21 1.66
C CYS A 128 8.54 1.14 0.92
N TYR A 129 7.55 0.52 1.56
CA TYR A 129 6.17 0.49 1.12
C TYR A 129 5.30 1.38 1.99
N MET A 130 4.51 2.24 1.34
CA MET A 130 3.58 3.14 2.00
C MET A 130 2.54 3.68 1.03
N ILE A 131 1.40 4.17 1.55
CA ILE A 131 0.54 5.04 0.75
C ILE A 131 1.22 6.40 0.65
N ALA A 132 1.45 6.88 -0.57
CA ALA A 132 2.16 8.12 -0.83
C ALA A 132 1.29 9.36 -0.65
N ARG A 133 1.98 10.47 -0.46
CA ARG A 133 1.44 11.81 -0.61
C ARG A 133 1.22 12.10 -2.09
N ARG A 134 0.08 12.72 -2.39
CA ARG A 134 -0.28 13.17 -3.74
C ARG A 134 -0.62 14.64 -3.69
N ASN A 135 0.00 15.46 -4.55
CA ASN A 135 -0.18 16.91 -4.55
C ASN A 135 0.00 17.54 -3.15
N ASN A 136 1.04 17.12 -2.42
CA ASN A 136 1.32 17.46 -1.01
C ASN A 136 0.28 17.05 0.04
N ALA A 137 -0.87 16.50 -0.35
CA ALA A 137 -1.87 15.97 0.58
C ALA A 137 -1.39 14.64 1.18
N ARG A 138 -1.46 14.52 2.51
CA ARG A 138 -1.17 13.25 3.20
C ARG A 138 -2.25 12.19 2.89
N PRO A 139 -1.91 10.90 2.95
CA PRO A 139 -2.83 9.81 2.57
C PRO A 139 -4.22 9.88 3.22
N GLU A 140 -4.30 10.27 4.48
CA GLU A 140 -5.54 10.42 5.25
C GLU A 140 -6.45 11.53 4.71
N ASN A 141 -5.88 12.53 4.03
CA ASN A 141 -6.60 13.64 3.43
C ASN A 141 -6.93 13.40 1.94
N GLN A 142 -6.55 12.26 1.39
CA GLN A 142 -6.84 11.87 0.01
C GLN A 142 -8.09 10.99 -0.05
N GLY A 143 -8.85 11.10 -1.14
CA GLY A 143 -9.92 10.15 -1.44
C GLY A 143 -9.36 8.74 -1.62
N ARG A 144 -10.05 7.72 -1.10
CA ARG A 144 -9.59 6.32 -1.11
C ARG A 144 -9.27 5.81 -2.52
N THR A 145 -10.04 6.23 -3.52
CA THR A 145 -9.83 5.90 -4.94
C THR A 145 -8.63 6.61 -5.57
N GLU A 146 -8.13 7.68 -4.95
CA GLU A 146 -7.05 8.53 -5.48
C GLU A 146 -5.70 8.21 -4.85
N ARG A 147 -5.70 7.46 -3.75
CA ARG A 147 -4.51 7.03 -3.01
C ARG A 147 -3.62 6.14 -3.89
N VAL A 148 -2.31 6.32 -3.73
CA VAL A 148 -1.29 5.59 -4.48
C VAL A 148 -0.43 4.81 -3.50
N LEU A 149 -0.30 3.50 -3.72
CA LEU A 149 0.72 2.71 -3.06
C LEU A 149 2.06 3.02 -3.72
N ALA A 150 3.00 3.52 -2.93
CA ALA A 150 4.36 3.77 -3.34
C ALA A 150 5.32 2.70 -2.83
N ARG A 151 6.35 2.48 -3.65
CA ARG A 151 7.52 1.67 -3.33
C ARG A 151 8.75 2.51 -3.61
N THR A 152 9.37 3.07 -2.57
CA THR A 152 10.66 3.77 -2.74
C THR A 152 11.79 2.76 -2.71
N GLN A 153 12.83 3.02 -3.51
CA GLN A 153 14.01 2.15 -3.61
C GLN A 153 15.27 3.01 -3.58
N HIS A 154 16.12 2.76 -2.59
CA HIS A 154 17.44 3.38 -2.49
C HIS A 154 18.51 2.30 -2.54
N ILE A 155 19.31 2.31 -3.60
CA ILE A 155 20.42 1.39 -3.80
C ILE A 155 21.59 1.78 -2.90
N LEU A 156 22.07 0.85 -2.08
CA LEU A 156 23.22 1.12 -1.23
C LEU A 156 24.48 0.95 -2.08
N THR A 157 25.32 1.97 -2.07
CA THR A 157 26.53 1.99 -2.90
C THR A 157 27.70 2.66 -2.16
N SER A 158 28.91 2.22 -2.48
CA SER A 158 30.15 2.84 -2.01
C SER A 158 30.84 3.66 -3.10
N ASP A 159 30.19 3.86 -4.25
CA ASP A 159 30.77 4.56 -5.40
C ASP A 159 31.24 5.97 -4.98
N PRO A 160 32.56 6.25 -5.02
CA PRO A 160 33.10 7.51 -4.57
C PRO A 160 32.70 8.67 -5.48
N THR A 161 32.34 8.40 -6.74
CA THR A 161 32.00 9.42 -7.76
C THR A 161 30.62 10.04 -7.55
N LEU A 162 29.74 9.35 -6.83
CA LEU A 162 28.41 9.84 -6.50
C LEU A 162 28.48 10.85 -5.34
N THR A 163 27.61 11.86 -5.44
CA THR A 163 27.42 12.87 -4.38
C THR A 163 27.07 12.17 -3.07
N ASN A 164 27.84 12.46 -2.02
CA ASN A 164 27.51 11.97 -0.69
C ASN A 164 26.37 12.83 -0.14
N PHE A 165 25.14 12.33 -0.23
CA PHE A 165 24.00 13.05 0.29
C PHE A 165 23.86 12.88 1.81
N LEU A 166 24.37 11.80 2.41
CA LEU A 166 24.09 11.42 3.81
C LEU A 166 24.95 12.16 4.86
N ASP A 167 24.80 13.48 4.97
CA ASP A 167 25.08 14.19 6.22
C ASP A 167 23.78 14.68 6.88
N PRO A 168 23.05 13.80 7.60
CA PRO A 168 21.72 14.11 8.13
C PRO A 168 21.72 15.22 9.19
N ASN A 169 22.88 15.67 9.68
CA ASN A 169 22.97 16.65 10.76
C ASN A 169 22.52 18.07 10.35
N ASN A 170 22.53 18.38 9.04
CA ASN A 170 22.30 19.75 8.55
C ASN A 170 21.36 19.80 7.34
N PHE A 171 20.50 18.80 7.17
CA PHE A 171 19.55 18.82 6.06
C PHE A 171 18.51 19.92 6.24
N THR A 172 18.37 20.71 5.19
CA THR A 172 17.17 21.54 5.00
C THR A 172 15.97 20.67 4.65
N ASP A 173 14.78 21.21 4.87
CA ASP A 173 13.50 20.60 4.47
C ASP A 173 13.51 20.13 3.00
N LEU A 174 14.05 20.94 2.08
CA LEU A 174 14.16 20.59 0.66
C LEU A 174 15.08 19.38 0.43
N GLN A 175 16.21 19.31 1.14
CA GLN A 175 17.15 18.19 1.02
C GLN A 175 16.54 16.88 1.52
N TRP A 176 15.71 16.91 2.57
CA TRP A 176 14.96 15.73 3.01
C TRP A 176 13.99 15.23 1.93
N VAL A 177 13.26 16.15 1.29
CA VAL A 177 12.35 15.80 0.18
C VAL A 177 13.13 15.20 -0.97
N GLU A 178 14.21 15.86 -1.40
CA GLU A 178 15.04 15.40 -2.52
C GLU A 178 15.63 14.03 -2.24
N TRP A 179 16.24 13.83 -1.06
CA TRP A 179 16.77 12.54 -0.63
C TRP A 179 15.74 11.44 -0.80
N ASN A 180 14.60 11.55 -0.11
CA ASN A 180 13.65 10.44 -0.02
C ASN A 180 12.85 10.20 -1.30
N ASN A 181 12.70 11.22 -2.17
CA ASN A 181 11.77 11.16 -3.30
C ASN A 181 12.43 11.27 -4.68
N ARG A 182 13.69 11.70 -4.75
CA ARG A 182 14.42 11.93 -6.02
C ARG A 182 15.66 11.08 -6.13
N TYR A 183 16.39 10.88 -5.03
CA TYR A 183 17.56 10.03 -5.05
C TYR A 183 17.15 8.56 -4.95
N GLU A 184 17.77 7.76 -5.80
CA GLU A 184 17.54 6.32 -5.88
C GLU A 184 18.69 5.52 -5.28
N TYR A 185 19.59 6.18 -4.56
CA TYR A 185 20.76 5.56 -3.95
C TYR A 185 21.12 6.24 -2.63
N ASP A 186 21.78 5.47 -1.77
CA ASP A 186 22.34 5.90 -0.51
C ASP A 186 23.83 5.53 -0.48
N LYS A 187 24.71 6.49 -0.22
CA LYS A 187 26.16 6.27 -0.14
C LYS A 187 26.58 5.72 1.24
N VAL A 188 25.96 4.61 1.63
CA VAL A 188 26.07 4.03 2.97
C VAL A 188 26.03 2.52 2.90
N SER A 189 26.88 1.85 3.68
CA SER A 189 26.77 0.39 3.83
C SER A 189 25.64 0.03 4.79
N PRO A 190 25.06 -1.18 4.72
CA PRO A 190 24.07 -1.63 5.70
C PRO A 190 24.58 -1.56 7.16
N GLU A 191 25.87 -1.84 7.35
CA GLU A 191 26.51 -1.77 8.67
C GLU A 191 26.68 -0.33 9.16
N THR A 192 27.07 0.58 8.26
CA THR A 192 27.12 2.02 8.56
C THR A 192 25.73 2.54 8.90
N TRP A 193 24.71 2.10 8.17
CA TRP A 193 23.32 2.46 8.43
C TRP A 193 22.90 2.11 9.85
N LYS A 194 23.16 0.87 10.32
CA LYS A 194 22.88 0.43 11.71
C LYS A 194 23.52 1.29 12.79
N ARG A 195 24.67 1.90 12.48
CA ARG A 195 25.47 2.70 13.42
C ARG A 195 25.22 4.21 13.33
N ILE A 196 24.30 4.66 12.48
CA ILE A 196 23.89 6.07 12.41
C ILE A 196 23.43 6.51 13.81
N PRO A 197 23.92 7.65 14.35
CA PRO A 197 23.49 8.13 15.65
C PRO A 197 21.98 8.19 15.78
N TRP A 198 21.44 7.78 16.93
CA TRP A 198 19.99 7.62 17.12
C TRP A 198 19.16 8.85 16.74
N GLN A 199 19.60 10.05 17.11
CA GLN A 199 18.88 11.28 16.76
C GLN A 199 18.74 11.44 15.23
N ASN A 200 19.81 11.20 14.48
CA ASN A 200 19.79 11.27 13.03
C ASN A 200 18.95 10.14 12.43
N LYS A 201 19.01 8.94 13.04
CA LYS A 201 18.19 7.81 12.64
C LYS A 201 16.70 8.12 12.80
N GLN A 202 16.29 8.74 13.91
CA GLN A 202 14.90 9.16 14.14
C GLN A 202 14.41 10.09 13.03
N ASP A 203 15.19 11.10 12.67
CA ASP A 203 14.87 12.03 11.58
C ASP A 203 14.75 11.31 10.22
N MET A 204 15.69 10.43 9.91
CA MET A 204 15.66 9.63 8.68
C MET A 204 14.45 8.69 8.61
N LEU A 205 14.16 7.94 9.69
CA LEU A 205 13.01 7.04 9.75
C LEU A 205 11.71 7.82 9.67
N SER A 206 11.63 8.99 10.30
CA SER A 206 10.49 9.90 10.20
C SER A 206 10.22 10.34 8.77
N VAL A 207 11.26 10.74 8.04
CA VAL A 207 11.15 11.12 6.64
C VAL A 207 10.74 9.93 5.77
N ILE A 208 11.34 8.76 5.97
CA ILE A 208 11.01 7.57 5.19
C ILE A 208 9.55 7.13 5.40
N THR A 209 9.04 7.18 6.64
CA THR A 209 7.75 6.56 6.99
C THR A 209 6.57 7.52 7.11
N ASP A 210 6.78 8.83 6.89
CA ASP A 210 5.74 9.86 7.07
C ASP A 210 5.14 9.86 8.49
N THR A 211 5.97 9.63 9.51
CA THR A 211 5.54 9.53 10.91
C THR A 211 6.55 10.17 11.86
N THR A 212 6.16 10.47 13.10
CA THR A 212 7.09 11.03 14.11
C THR A 212 7.77 9.91 14.89
N VAL A 213 9.06 9.69 14.69
CA VAL A 213 9.82 8.65 15.39
C VAL A 213 10.54 9.28 16.57
N GLY A 214 10.01 9.09 17.77
CA GLY A 214 10.57 9.65 19.01
C GLY A 214 10.64 11.18 19.00
N THR A 215 11.85 11.74 19.04
CA THR A 215 12.10 13.19 19.14
C THR A 215 12.55 13.81 17.81
N SER A 216 12.05 13.28 16.69
CA SER A 216 12.40 13.83 15.38
C SER A 216 12.06 15.32 15.27
N THR A 217 12.98 16.08 14.68
CA THR A 217 12.87 17.54 14.49
C THR A 217 12.46 17.94 13.07
N VAL A 218 12.39 16.97 12.15
CA VAL A 218 12.08 17.23 10.73
C VAL A 218 10.63 17.65 10.58
N ASN A 219 10.36 18.64 9.75
CA ASN A 219 9.00 19.10 9.45
C ASN A 219 8.14 17.97 8.85
N GLU A 220 6.90 17.80 9.33
CA GLU A 220 5.97 16.78 8.79
C GLU A 220 5.67 16.97 7.30
N GLN A 221 5.79 18.20 6.77
CA GLN A 221 5.50 18.48 5.36
C GLN A 221 6.49 17.87 4.38
N VAL A 222 7.69 17.50 4.83
CA VAL A 222 8.75 16.94 3.97
C VAL A 222 8.91 15.43 4.09
N ARG A 223 8.10 14.79 4.93
CA ARG A 223 8.14 13.35 5.16
C ARG A 223 7.26 12.59 4.16
N GLY A 224 7.57 11.31 3.99
CA GLY A 224 6.86 10.36 3.15
C GLY A 224 7.31 10.32 1.70
N ALA A 225 6.83 9.29 1.00
CA ALA A 225 6.90 9.24 -0.45
C ALA A 225 5.91 10.24 -1.06
N MET A 226 6.36 10.95 -2.07
CA MET A 226 5.59 11.86 -2.89
C MET A 226 5.47 11.25 -4.28
N VAL A 227 4.25 11.08 -4.74
CA VAL A 227 3.95 10.61 -6.09
C VAL A 227 3.03 11.63 -6.75
N ASP A 228 3.51 12.21 -7.83
CA ASP A 228 2.75 13.07 -8.72
C ASP A 228 2.83 12.49 -10.13
N PRO A 229 1.73 11.91 -10.67
CA PRO A 229 1.69 11.40 -12.03
C PRO A 229 2.07 12.42 -13.12
N ALA A 230 1.99 13.72 -12.84
CA ALA A 230 2.42 14.77 -13.75
C ALA A 230 3.94 15.03 -13.72
N ASP A 231 4.63 14.55 -12.69
CA ASP A 231 6.07 14.71 -12.52
C ASP A 231 6.81 13.40 -12.78
N ALA A 232 7.50 13.36 -13.93
CA ALA A 232 8.30 12.21 -14.36
C ALA A 232 9.34 11.77 -13.32
N ASN A 233 9.84 12.71 -12.51
CA ASN A 233 10.84 12.40 -11.49
C ASN A 233 10.25 11.69 -10.26
N SER A 234 8.93 11.52 -10.15
CA SER A 234 8.28 10.80 -9.05
C SER A 234 7.75 9.41 -9.44
N ILE A 235 7.67 9.14 -10.75
CA ILE A 235 7.07 7.91 -11.30
C ILE A 235 7.79 6.65 -10.83
N HIS A 236 9.11 6.72 -10.58
CA HIS A 236 9.88 5.58 -10.09
C HIS A 236 9.41 5.07 -8.70
N ASN A 237 8.68 5.90 -7.94
CA ASN A 237 8.10 5.52 -6.65
C ASN A 237 6.69 4.94 -6.77
N LEU A 238 6.01 5.08 -7.91
CA LEU A 238 4.63 4.63 -8.11
C LEU A 238 4.59 3.10 -8.30
N LEU A 239 3.94 2.38 -7.38
CA LEU A 239 3.69 0.95 -7.54
C LEU A 239 2.28 0.69 -8.08
N CYS A 240 1.26 1.30 -7.47
CA CYS A 240 -0.13 1.07 -7.87
C CYS A 240 -1.05 2.22 -7.46
N GLU A 241 -1.91 2.67 -8.37
CA GLU A 241 -2.98 3.64 -8.08
C GLU A 241 -4.27 2.96 -7.63
N GLY A 242 -5.08 3.69 -6.85
CA GLY A 242 -6.37 3.21 -6.35
C GLY A 242 -6.22 2.20 -5.22
N VAL A 243 -5.22 2.39 -4.36
CA VAL A 243 -5.01 1.59 -3.14
C VAL A 243 -5.55 2.38 -1.96
N GLY A 244 -6.80 2.11 -1.59
CA GLY A 244 -7.47 2.87 -0.54
C GLY A 244 -6.91 2.60 0.85
N GLU A 245 -6.37 1.40 1.08
CA GLU A 245 -5.86 1.00 2.37
C GLU A 245 -4.67 0.04 2.23
N PHE A 246 -3.72 0.13 3.16
CA PHE A 246 -2.54 -0.72 3.25
C PHE A 246 -2.28 -1.10 4.71
N LYS A 247 -2.60 -2.35 5.04
CA LYS A 247 -2.48 -2.98 6.36
C LYS A 247 -1.32 -3.96 6.37
N ILE A 248 -0.50 -3.93 7.42
CA ILE A 248 0.58 -4.88 7.68
C ILE A 248 0.37 -5.47 9.08
N GLN A 249 0.41 -6.79 9.18
CA GLN A 249 0.35 -7.50 10.45
C GLN A 249 1.37 -8.65 10.44
N GLY A 250 2.11 -8.82 11.53
CA GLY A 250 2.98 -9.97 11.73
C GLY A 250 2.27 -11.09 12.49
N TRP A 251 2.60 -12.33 12.18
CA TRP A 251 2.14 -13.48 12.95
C TRP A 251 2.85 -13.54 14.30
N TYR A 252 2.11 -13.53 15.41
CA TYR A 252 2.68 -13.60 16.76
C TYR A 252 2.44 -14.96 17.41
N ASP A 253 3.47 -15.80 17.47
CA ASP A 253 3.36 -17.19 17.92
C ASP A 253 2.86 -17.34 19.36
N ALA A 254 3.25 -16.43 20.25
CA ALA A 254 2.84 -16.48 21.66
C ALA A 254 1.32 -16.36 21.84
N GLN A 255 0.64 -15.62 20.95
CA GLN A 255 -0.80 -15.40 20.99
C GLN A 255 -1.56 -16.10 19.85
N ARG A 256 -0.84 -16.75 18.93
CA ARG A 256 -1.38 -17.50 17.77
C ARG A 256 -2.35 -16.67 16.92
N ARG A 257 -2.03 -15.40 16.69
CA ARG A 257 -2.84 -14.47 15.88
C ARG A 257 -1.99 -13.42 15.17
N TRP A 258 -2.63 -12.58 14.38
CA TRP A 258 -2.00 -11.47 13.66
C TRP A 258 -1.94 -10.23 14.56
N VAL A 259 -0.83 -9.50 14.53
CA VAL A 259 -0.61 -8.31 15.36
C VAL A 259 0.01 -7.20 14.50
N PRO A 260 -0.35 -5.91 14.67
CA PRO A 260 -1.38 -5.39 15.57
C PRO A 260 -2.80 -5.47 15.00
N GLU A 261 -3.79 -5.49 15.89
CA GLU A 261 -5.24 -5.54 15.61
C GLU A 261 -5.98 -4.44 16.38
N VAL A 262 -7.05 -3.91 15.78
CA VAL A 262 -7.79 -2.76 16.34
C VAL A 262 -8.70 -3.22 17.47
N ASP A 263 -9.41 -4.31 17.26
CA ASP A 263 -10.26 -5.02 18.23
C ASP A 263 -9.78 -6.48 18.32
N PRO A 264 -8.79 -6.75 19.18
CA PRO A 264 -8.16 -8.07 19.33
C PRO A 264 -9.08 -9.19 19.81
N ASP A 265 -10.06 -8.89 20.64
CA ASP A 265 -10.97 -9.89 21.21
C ASP A 265 -12.32 -9.98 20.47
N GLY A 266 -12.59 -9.02 19.57
CA GLY A 266 -13.75 -8.99 18.68
C GLY A 266 -15.04 -8.58 19.39
N ASN A 267 -14.93 -7.90 20.54
CA ASN A 267 -16.09 -7.55 21.36
C ASN A 267 -16.71 -6.17 20.98
N GLY A 268 -16.09 -5.43 20.06
CA GLY A 268 -16.50 -4.09 19.62
C GLY A 268 -16.10 -2.94 20.55
N ASP A 269 -15.45 -3.24 21.67
CA ASP A 269 -14.73 -2.30 22.52
C ASP A 269 -13.31 -2.12 21.95
N LEU A 270 -12.84 -0.88 21.96
CA LEU A 270 -11.55 -0.50 21.36
C LEU A 270 -10.50 -0.21 22.45
N THR A 271 -10.81 -0.52 23.72
CA THR A 271 -9.93 -0.23 24.85
C THR A 271 -8.69 -1.12 24.91
N ASP A 272 -8.73 -2.29 24.28
CA ASP A 272 -7.62 -3.25 24.17
C ASP A 272 -6.86 -3.11 22.85
N THR A 273 -7.12 -2.05 22.08
CA THR A 273 -6.50 -1.80 20.80
C THR A 273 -4.97 -1.77 20.88
N HIS A 274 -4.31 -2.38 19.88
CA HIS A 274 -2.84 -2.38 19.80
C HIS A 274 -2.24 -1.07 19.31
N PHE A 275 -3.08 -0.14 18.85
CA PHE A 275 -2.63 1.14 18.33
C PHE A 275 -2.58 2.17 19.45
N TYR A 276 -1.57 3.03 19.42
CA TYR A 276 -1.58 4.23 20.24
C TYR A 276 -2.53 5.26 19.65
N ASP A 277 -2.95 6.22 20.48
CA ASP A 277 -3.69 7.36 20.00
C ASP A 277 -2.92 8.03 18.85
N PRO A 278 -3.58 8.44 17.75
CA PRO A 278 -2.89 9.06 16.63
C PRO A 278 -2.20 10.40 16.94
N THR A 279 -2.42 10.96 18.13
CA THR A 279 -1.74 12.15 18.68
C THR A 279 -0.60 11.80 19.63
N ASP A 280 -0.44 10.52 20.01
CA ASP A 280 0.70 10.08 20.81
C ASP A 280 1.99 10.26 19.99
N PRO A 281 2.99 11.00 20.49
CA PRO A 281 4.28 11.15 19.81
C PRO A 281 5.03 9.82 19.68
N ASN A 282 4.60 8.80 20.42
CA ASN A 282 5.14 7.46 20.34
C ASN A 282 4.43 6.61 19.31
N VAL A 283 4.99 6.59 18.11
CA VAL A 283 4.46 5.79 17.02
C VAL A 283 4.60 4.29 17.31
N PRO A 284 3.51 3.50 17.17
CA PRO A 284 3.59 2.05 17.27
C PRO A 284 4.43 1.51 16.12
N GLY A 285 5.36 0.62 16.44
CA GLY A 285 6.26 0.08 15.46
C GLY A 285 7.22 -0.95 16.01
N VAL A 286 7.97 -1.56 15.09
CA VAL A 286 9.07 -2.46 15.38
C VAL A 286 10.28 -1.98 14.60
N LEU A 287 11.38 -1.74 15.31
CA LEU A 287 12.71 -1.57 14.73
C LEU A 287 13.55 -2.79 15.09
N TYR A 288 13.98 -3.51 14.08
CA TYR A 288 14.86 -4.67 14.17
C TYR A 288 16.17 -4.36 13.43
N PRO A 289 17.34 -4.91 13.83
CA PRO A 289 17.61 -5.62 15.09
C PRO A 289 18.04 -4.68 16.23
N PHE A 290 18.04 -5.20 17.46
CA PHE A 290 18.79 -4.65 18.59
C PHE A 290 20.05 -5.52 18.79
N PRO A 291 21.23 -4.96 19.08
CA PRO A 291 21.60 -3.54 19.29
C PRO A 291 21.91 -2.75 17.99
N PRO A 292 22.00 -1.40 18.05
CA PRO A 292 21.91 -0.58 19.27
C PRO A 292 20.53 0.01 19.56
N TYR A 293 19.62 0.07 18.58
CA TYR A 293 18.39 0.86 18.72
C TYR A 293 17.09 0.07 18.58
N GLY A 294 17.16 -1.22 18.22
CA GLY A 294 15.98 -2.04 18.06
C GLY A 294 15.03 -2.02 19.27
N GLY A 295 13.74 -2.14 18.98
CA GLY A 295 12.65 -1.94 19.93
C GLY A 295 11.31 -2.33 19.32
N VAL A 296 10.44 -2.89 20.16
CA VAL A 296 9.03 -3.11 19.83
C VAL A 296 8.20 -2.16 20.66
N LYS A 297 7.26 -1.48 20.01
CA LYS A 297 6.27 -0.64 20.68
C LYS A 297 4.90 -0.90 20.10
N ILE A 298 4.11 -1.68 20.81
CA ILE A 298 2.73 -2.02 20.46
C ILE A 298 1.91 -1.87 21.73
N ASN A 299 0.76 -1.20 21.65
CA ASN A 299 -0.06 -0.98 22.84
C ASN A 299 -0.51 -2.34 23.40
N HIS A 300 -0.59 -2.47 24.74
CA HIS A 300 -0.92 -3.72 25.44
C HIS A 300 0.00 -4.94 25.17
N ILE A 301 1.11 -4.78 24.44
CA ILE A 301 2.08 -5.86 24.19
C ILE A 301 3.49 -5.38 24.56
N GLY A 302 4.07 -6.04 25.58
CA GLY A 302 5.49 -5.90 25.92
C GLY A 302 6.33 -7.00 25.26
N TYR A 303 7.51 -6.65 24.77
CA TYR A 303 8.49 -7.61 24.24
C TYR A 303 9.91 -7.21 24.68
N PRO A 304 10.76 -8.16 25.15
CA PRO A 304 12.11 -7.86 25.59
C PRO A 304 12.96 -7.30 24.45
N ARG A 305 13.72 -6.22 24.70
CA ARG A 305 14.54 -5.57 23.65
C ARG A 305 15.72 -6.43 23.23
N ASP A 306 16.27 -7.20 24.16
CA ASP A 306 17.36 -8.15 23.97
C ASP A 306 16.96 -9.35 23.12
N GLU A 307 15.66 -9.66 23.00
CA GLU A 307 15.12 -10.69 22.09
C GLU A 307 14.78 -10.13 20.69
N ILE A 308 15.14 -8.87 20.37
CA ILE A 308 14.94 -8.31 19.03
C ILE A 308 16.16 -8.64 18.16
N ASP A 309 16.37 -9.94 17.94
CA ASP A 309 17.54 -10.50 17.28
C ASP A 309 17.16 -11.57 16.25
N ALA A 310 18.17 -12.09 15.54
CA ALA A 310 17.96 -13.07 14.48
C ALA A 310 17.46 -14.44 14.99
N GLU A 311 17.79 -14.81 16.24
CA GLU A 311 17.38 -16.08 16.85
C GLU A 311 15.88 -16.07 17.18
N HIS A 312 15.38 -14.92 17.63
CA HIS A 312 13.99 -14.72 18.01
C HIS A 312 13.14 -14.06 16.92
N PHE A 313 13.69 -13.85 15.71
CA PHE A 313 13.04 -13.14 14.61
C PHE A 313 11.58 -13.58 14.36
N GLY A 314 11.33 -14.90 14.41
CA GLY A 314 10.00 -15.49 14.20
C GLY A 314 8.97 -15.19 15.29
N SER A 315 9.40 -14.79 16.49
CA SER A 315 8.53 -14.52 17.65
C SER A 315 8.32 -13.03 17.93
N ILE A 316 8.99 -12.13 17.21
CA ILE A 316 8.85 -10.67 17.39
C ILE A 316 7.41 -10.25 17.00
N PRO A 317 6.59 -9.69 17.92
CA PRO A 317 5.22 -9.32 17.61
C PRO A 317 5.17 -8.22 16.55
N GLY A 318 4.32 -8.40 15.53
CA GLY A 318 4.20 -7.47 14.41
C GLY A 318 5.20 -7.66 13.26
N LEU A 319 6.23 -8.48 13.44
CA LEU A 319 7.13 -8.93 12.36
C LEU A 319 6.95 -10.43 12.13
N GLY A 320 7.33 -11.23 13.14
CA GLY A 320 7.11 -12.67 13.21
C GLY A 320 7.70 -13.47 12.05
N ARG A 321 7.31 -14.75 11.96
CA ARG A 321 7.68 -15.63 10.84
C ARG A 321 6.95 -15.33 9.53
N ALA A 322 5.89 -14.53 9.57
CA ALA A 322 5.09 -14.22 8.39
C ALA A 322 4.45 -12.84 8.52
N LEU A 323 4.42 -12.11 7.41
CA LEU A 323 3.74 -10.84 7.27
C LEU A 323 2.47 -11.02 6.43
N LYS A 324 1.34 -10.59 6.98
CA LYS A 324 0.07 -10.48 6.29
C LYS A 324 -0.12 -9.05 5.84
N PHE A 325 -0.20 -8.87 4.53
CA PHE A 325 -0.54 -7.60 3.91
C PHE A 325 -2.00 -7.62 3.47
N THR A 326 -2.77 -6.60 3.84
CA THR A 326 -4.15 -6.45 3.39
C THR A 326 -4.30 -5.12 2.66
N PHE A 327 -4.91 -5.16 1.46
CA PHE A 327 -5.12 -3.97 0.63
C PHE A 327 -6.56 -3.88 0.18
N THR A 328 -7.09 -2.66 0.11
CA THR A 328 -8.38 -2.38 -0.54
C THR A 328 -8.12 -1.67 -1.87
N LEU A 329 -8.46 -2.35 -2.97
CA LEU A 329 -8.17 -1.90 -4.34
C LEU A 329 -9.43 -1.42 -5.06
N PHE A 330 -9.30 -0.29 -5.75
CA PHE A 330 -10.37 0.33 -6.54
C PHE A 330 -10.08 0.23 -8.04
N ASP A 331 -11.14 0.14 -8.83
CA ASP A 331 -11.03 0.27 -10.29
C ASP A 331 -10.96 1.75 -10.69
N SER A 332 -10.23 2.02 -11.77
CA SER A 332 -10.03 3.38 -12.31
C SER A 332 -11.32 4.11 -12.70
N ARG A 333 -12.43 3.37 -12.89
CA ARG A 333 -13.71 3.89 -13.35
C ARG A 333 -14.74 4.05 -12.23
N GLY A 334 -14.41 3.66 -10.99
CA GLY A 334 -15.30 3.72 -9.85
C GLY A 334 -16.58 2.86 -10.01
N LEU A 335 -16.51 1.79 -10.80
CA LEU A 335 -17.64 0.86 -11.00
C LEU A 335 -17.89 0.02 -9.74
N ILE A 336 -16.83 -0.30 -8.99
CA ILE A 336 -16.87 -1.03 -7.72
C ILE A 336 -16.63 -0.01 -6.60
N LYS A 337 -17.73 0.58 -6.10
CA LYS A 337 -17.71 1.74 -5.21
C LYS A 337 -16.93 1.55 -3.91
N ASP A 338 -16.96 0.34 -3.36
CA ASP A 338 -16.32 0.01 -2.08
C ASP A 338 -14.93 -0.62 -2.28
N GLY A 339 -14.50 -0.75 -3.54
CA GLY A 339 -13.30 -1.50 -3.90
C GLY A 339 -13.43 -3.00 -3.61
N ARG A 340 -12.29 -3.69 -3.58
CA ARG A 340 -12.17 -5.07 -3.12
C ARG A 340 -10.98 -5.21 -2.20
N THR A 341 -11.20 -5.86 -1.06
CA THR A 341 -10.15 -6.15 -0.09
C THR A 341 -9.50 -7.50 -0.40
N PHE A 342 -8.17 -7.54 -0.40
CA PHE A 342 -7.38 -8.75 -0.60
C PHE A 342 -6.32 -8.86 0.48
N THR A 343 -5.99 -10.10 0.81
CA THR A 343 -4.91 -10.41 1.74
C THR A 343 -3.86 -11.25 1.03
N HIS A 344 -2.59 -10.88 1.23
CA HIS A 344 -1.42 -11.61 0.76
C HIS A 344 -0.49 -11.89 1.94
N ILE A 345 -0.01 -13.13 2.06
CA ILE A 345 0.89 -13.54 3.15
C ILE A 345 2.25 -13.83 2.56
N VAL A 346 3.28 -13.25 3.17
CA VAL A 346 4.68 -13.50 2.87
C VAL A 346 5.31 -14.17 4.08
N TYR A 347 5.93 -15.32 3.85
CA TYR A 347 6.68 -16.05 4.87
C TYR A 347 8.12 -15.54 4.90
N LEU A 348 8.67 -15.36 6.11
CA LEU A 348 10.00 -14.81 6.35
C LEU A 348 11.00 -15.87 6.86
N ASP A 349 10.57 -17.11 7.06
CA ASP A 349 11.40 -18.21 7.58
C ASP A 349 12.42 -18.74 6.56
#